data_AF-A0A429X5F5-F1
#
_entry.id   AF-A0A429X5F5-F1
#
_cell.length_a   1.000
_cell.length_b   1.000
_cell.length_c   1.000
_cell.angle_alpha   90.00
_cell.angle_beta   90.00
_cell.angle_gamma   90.00
#
_symmetry.space_group_name_H-M   'P 1'
#
loop_
_entity.id
_entity.type
_entity.pdbx_description
1 polymer ?
#
loop_
_entity_poly.entity_id
_entity_poly.type
_entity_poly.pdbx_seq_one_letter_code
_entity_poly.pdbx_strand_id
1 'polypeptide(L)'
;MNCWKPLYIIISFLFYFYISIPTQISAEEIGDKTERQAFSDFEEKIFNLIRSSMEPLRELENIYGKTDKVNLYNIALSAEERFNKSSLIITELEVPIVLSSDIRASLENIKRDLSVGFKALGESMDYFSQHNVNRSSELYDIYIENVIKVSFMLMEE
;
A
#
# COMPACT_ATOMS: atom_id res chain seq x y z
N MET A 1 17.94 -10.00 -15.90
CA MET A 1 17.52 -9.69 -14.51
C MET A 1 16.06 -9.25 -14.58
N ASN A 2 15.14 -10.10 -14.14
CA ASN A 2 13.70 -9.87 -14.29
C ASN A 2 13.23 -8.85 -13.25
N CYS A 3 13.25 -7.55 -13.59
CA CYS A 3 12.77 -6.42 -12.76
C CYS A 3 11.26 -6.44 -12.46
N TRP A 4 10.57 -7.56 -12.71
CA TRP A 4 9.10 -7.70 -12.75
C TRP A 4 8.52 -8.38 -11.52
N LYS A 5 9.30 -9.24 -10.85
CA LYS A 5 8.91 -9.89 -9.60
C LYS A 5 8.44 -8.90 -8.52
N PRO A 6 9.08 -7.73 -8.36
CA PRO A 6 8.70 -6.83 -7.28
C PRO A 6 7.37 -6.11 -7.51
N LEU A 7 7.09 -5.72 -8.76
CA LEU A 7 5.79 -5.16 -9.15
C LEU A 7 4.66 -6.16 -8.87
N TYR A 8 4.87 -7.43 -9.23
CA TYR A 8 3.90 -8.49 -8.96
C TYR A 8 3.64 -8.69 -7.46
N ILE A 9 4.67 -8.62 -6.61
CA ILE A 9 4.51 -8.79 -5.16
C ILE A 9 3.77 -7.58 -4.56
N ILE A 10 4.07 -6.35 -4.98
CA ILE A 10 3.35 -5.15 -4.52
C ILE A 10 1.89 -5.15 -5.00
N ILE A 11 1.64 -5.60 -6.23
CA ILE A 11 0.27 -5.76 -6.76
C ILE A 11 -0.46 -6.86 -5.99
N SER A 12 0.17 -8.00 -5.71
CA SER A 12 -0.41 -9.09 -4.92
C SER A 12 -0.71 -8.66 -3.48
N PHE A 13 0.16 -7.87 -2.86
CA PHE A 13 -0.03 -7.26 -1.54
C PHE A 13 -1.30 -6.38 -1.50
N LEU A 14 -1.53 -5.56 -2.53
CA LEU A 14 -2.69 -4.67 -2.57
C LEU A 14 -3.98 -5.39 -3.00
N PHE A 15 -3.86 -6.44 -3.81
CA PHE A 15 -4.99 -7.30 -4.15
C PHE A 15 -5.50 -8.07 -2.93
N TYR A 16 -4.61 -8.46 -2.01
CA TYR A 16 -5.00 -9.04 -0.72
C TYR A 16 -5.79 -8.03 0.13
N PHE A 17 -5.30 -6.80 0.31
CA PHE A 17 -6.05 -5.75 1.02
C PHE A 17 -7.42 -5.46 0.40
N TYR A 18 -7.50 -5.43 -0.93
CA TYR A 18 -8.75 -5.22 -1.66
C TYR A 18 -9.79 -6.31 -1.37
N ILE A 19 -9.34 -7.54 -1.08
CA ILE A 19 -10.21 -8.67 -0.75
C ILE A 19 -10.51 -8.73 0.76
N SER A 20 -9.55 -8.35 1.61
CA SER A 20 -9.64 -8.57 3.07
C SER A 20 -10.49 -7.53 3.82
N ILE A 21 -10.48 -6.26 3.41
CA ILE A 21 -11.24 -5.18 4.08
C ILE A 21 -12.76 -5.47 4.08
N PRO A 22 -13.39 -5.88 2.96
CA PRO A 22 -14.81 -6.23 2.95
C PRO A 22 -15.15 -7.53 3.69
N THR A 23 -14.18 -8.43 3.89
CA THR A 23 -14.41 -9.70 4.60
C THR A 23 -14.29 -9.59 6.11
N GLN A 24 -13.50 -8.62 6.62
CA GLN A 24 -13.33 -8.40 8.06
C GLN A 24 -14.52 -7.67 8.70
N ILE A 25 -15.35 -6.99 7.90
CA ILE A 25 -16.51 -6.23 8.38
C ILE A 25 -17.73 -6.66 7.56
N SER A 26 -18.63 -7.42 8.17
CA SER A 26 -19.82 -7.91 7.48
C SER A 26 -20.76 -6.76 7.14
N ALA A 27 -21.33 -6.77 5.93
CA ALA A 27 -22.38 -5.83 5.54
C ALA A 27 -23.64 -5.92 6.43
N GLU A 28 -23.81 -6.98 7.22
CA GLU A 28 -24.87 -7.09 8.24
C GLU A 28 -24.51 -6.40 9.56
N GLU A 29 -23.22 -6.26 9.86
CA GLU A 29 -22.72 -5.58 11.07
C GLU A 29 -22.76 -4.07 10.93
N ILE A 30 -22.64 -3.56 9.70
CA ILE A 30 -22.75 -2.13 9.39
C ILE A 30 -24.24 -1.77 9.40
N GLY A 31 -24.67 -1.05 10.44
CA GLY A 31 -26.07 -0.91 10.85
C GLY A 31 -26.97 -0.25 9.81
N ASP A 32 -27.47 0.94 10.13
CA ASP A 32 -28.47 1.60 9.29
C ASP A 32 -27.87 2.21 8.01
N LYS A 33 -28.72 2.84 7.19
CA LYS A 33 -28.31 3.44 5.93
C LYS A 33 -27.23 4.52 6.10
N THR A 34 -27.24 5.25 7.21
CA THR A 34 -26.28 6.31 7.49
C THR A 34 -24.92 5.72 7.88
N GLU A 35 -24.90 4.69 8.71
CA GLU A 35 -23.68 3.96 9.03
C GLU A 35 -23.05 3.33 7.78
N ARG A 36 -23.86 2.70 6.93
CA ARG A 36 -23.39 2.12 5.65
C ARG A 36 -22.77 3.15 4.72
N GLN A 37 -23.37 4.33 4.60
CA GLN A 37 -22.80 5.39 3.78
C GLN A 37 -21.48 5.89 4.38
N ALA A 38 -21.42 6.11 5.70
CA ALA A 38 -20.21 6.59 6.36
C ALA A 38 -19.06 5.57 6.24
N PHE A 39 -19.36 4.27 6.34
CA PHE A 39 -18.40 3.21 6.09
C PHE A 39 -17.88 3.25 4.66
N SER A 40 -18.79 3.29 3.68
CA SER A 40 -18.43 3.32 2.25
C SER A 40 -17.59 4.55 1.89
N ASP A 41 -17.92 5.72 2.43
CA ASP A 41 -17.15 6.95 2.21
C ASP A 41 -15.74 6.85 2.80
N PHE A 42 -15.59 6.18 3.96
CA PHE A 42 -14.28 5.94 4.56
C PHE A 42 -13.46 4.95 3.73
N GLU A 43 -14.08 3.85 3.31
CA GLU A 43 -13.47 2.84 2.46
C GLU A 43 -13.00 3.42 1.11
N GLU A 44 -13.81 4.27 0.48
CA GLU A 44 -13.44 4.96 -0.76
C GLU A 44 -12.21 5.85 -0.58
N LYS A 45 -12.08 6.54 0.56
CA LYS A 45 -10.87 7.34 0.86
C LYS A 45 -9.63 6.46 0.93
N ILE A 46 -9.71 5.31 1.62
CA ILE A 46 -8.61 4.35 1.69
C ILE A 46 -8.24 3.82 0.30
N PHE A 47 -9.23 3.41 -0.50
CA PHE A 47 -8.95 2.92 -1.86
C PHE A 47 -8.37 3.98 -2.78
N ASN A 48 -8.79 5.23 -2.66
CA ASN A 48 -8.19 6.34 -3.40
C ASN A 48 -6.73 6.58 -3.01
N LEU A 49 -6.38 6.44 -1.72
CA LEU A 49 -5.00 6.51 -1.24
C LEU A 49 -4.15 5.37 -1.78
N ILE A 50 -4.67 4.14 -1.76
CA ILE A 50 -4.00 2.98 -2.37
C ILE A 50 -3.75 3.23 -3.86
N ARG A 51 -4.81 3.59 -4.62
CA ARG A 51 -4.73 3.80 -6.07
C ARG A 51 -3.73 4.89 -6.44
N SER A 52 -3.74 6.02 -5.73
CA SER A 52 -2.82 7.14 -6.00
C SER A 52 -1.38 6.82 -5.60
N SER A 53 -1.16 5.99 -4.59
CA SER A 53 0.19 5.57 -4.18
C SER A 53 0.83 4.61 -5.17
N MET A 54 0.02 3.83 -5.87
CA MET A 54 0.47 2.94 -6.94
C MET A 54 0.72 3.62 -8.27
N GLU A 55 0.22 4.85 -8.46
CA GLU A 55 0.25 5.52 -9.77
C GLU A 55 1.65 5.56 -10.40
N PRO A 56 2.74 5.90 -9.67
CA PRO A 56 4.08 5.90 -10.25
C PRO A 56 4.52 4.51 -10.75
N LEU A 57 4.07 3.44 -10.09
CA LEU A 57 4.44 2.08 -10.45
C LEU A 57 3.78 1.60 -11.74
N ARG A 58 2.68 2.22 -12.17
CA ARG A 58 2.05 1.92 -13.47
C ARG A 58 2.96 2.28 -14.64
N GLU A 59 3.87 3.22 -14.46
CA GLU A 59 4.85 3.58 -15.48
C GLU A 59 5.85 2.44 -15.75
N LEU A 60 6.04 1.50 -14.80
CA LEU A 60 6.88 0.32 -15.01
C LEU A 60 6.33 -0.60 -16.10
N GLU A 61 5.01 -0.64 -16.31
CA GLU A 61 4.38 -1.41 -17.39
C GLU A 61 4.77 -0.85 -18.78
N ASN A 62 4.93 0.47 -18.87
CA ASN A 62 5.22 1.18 -20.12
C ASN A 62 6.70 1.12 -20.53
N ILE A 63 7.60 0.71 -19.63
CA ILE A 63 9.05 0.64 -19.86
C ILE A 63 9.46 -0.77 -20.35
N TYR A 64 8.48 -1.63 -20.70
CA TYR A 64 8.70 -2.98 -21.22
C TYR A 64 9.72 -3.00 -22.37
N GLY A 65 10.91 -3.55 -22.09
CA GLY A 65 11.99 -3.72 -23.07
C GLY A 65 12.87 -2.50 -23.34
N LYS A 66 12.64 -1.35 -22.68
CA LYS A 66 13.46 -0.12 -22.81
C LYS A 66 14.00 0.32 -21.46
N THR A 67 14.89 -0.47 -20.88
CA THR A 67 15.42 -0.24 -19.53
C THR A 67 16.38 0.96 -19.48
N ASP A 68 15.86 2.17 -19.37
CA ASP A 68 16.64 3.34 -18.97
C ASP A 68 16.70 3.41 -17.43
N LYS A 69 17.92 3.46 -16.90
CA LYS A 69 18.21 3.48 -15.46
C LYS A 69 17.67 4.74 -14.79
N VAL A 70 17.71 5.87 -15.50
CA VAL A 70 17.23 7.16 -14.98
C VAL A 70 15.71 7.10 -14.75
N ASN A 71 14.99 6.44 -15.66
CA ASN A 71 13.54 6.26 -15.52
C ASN A 71 13.18 5.35 -14.34
N LEU A 72 13.91 4.25 -14.13
CA LEU A 72 13.66 3.35 -12.98
C LEU A 72 13.95 4.03 -11.63
N TYR A 73 15.01 4.82 -11.55
CA TYR A 73 15.32 5.60 -10.35
C TYR A 73 14.21 6.60 -10.03
N ASN A 74 13.79 7.40 -11.02
CA ASN A 74 12.76 8.41 -10.82
C ASN A 74 11.40 7.80 -10.44
N ILE A 75 11.05 6.66 -11.02
CA ILE A 75 9.82 5.93 -10.65
C ILE A 75 9.89 5.43 -9.22
N ALA A 76 11.01 4.83 -8.82
CA ALA A 76 11.20 4.34 -7.45
C ALA A 76 11.10 5.49 -6.44
N LEU A 77 11.76 6.61 -6.71
CA LEU A 77 11.72 7.81 -5.87
C LEU A 77 10.30 8.39 -5.77
N SER A 78 9.60 8.51 -6.90
CA SER A 78 8.20 8.98 -6.91
C SER A 78 7.27 8.04 -6.14
N ALA A 79 7.46 6.72 -6.25
CA ALA A 79 6.70 5.75 -5.48
C ALA A 79 6.99 5.84 -3.98
N GLU A 80 8.25 6.00 -3.58
CA GLU A 80 8.67 6.22 -2.20
C GLU A 80 7.96 7.42 -1.57
N GLU A 81 8.04 8.58 -2.22
CA GLU A 81 7.38 9.81 -1.76
C GLU A 81 5.86 9.62 -1.60
N ARG A 82 5.22 8.93 -2.55
CA ARG A 82 3.78 8.69 -2.53
C ARG A 82 3.36 7.75 -1.40
N PHE A 83 4.10 6.66 -1.18
CA PHE A 83 3.82 5.74 -0.09
C PHE A 83 4.01 6.42 1.28
N ASN A 84 5.10 7.16 1.46
CA ASN A 84 5.36 7.91 2.69
C ASN A 84 4.28 8.96 2.96
N LYS A 85 3.88 9.72 1.93
CA LYS A 85 2.80 10.71 2.05
C LYS A 85 1.46 10.06 2.43
N SER A 86 1.11 8.95 1.79
CA SER A 86 -0.14 8.25 2.07
C SER A 86 -0.13 7.59 3.45
N SER A 87 1.00 7.07 3.95
CA SER A 87 1.12 6.59 5.34
C SER A 87 0.75 7.68 6.36
N LEU A 88 1.23 8.91 6.14
CA LEU A 88 0.88 10.06 6.99
C LEU A 88 -0.62 10.39 6.90
N ILE A 89 -1.16 10.50 5.68
CA ILE A 89 -2.60 10.81 5.47
C ILE A 89 -3.49 9.74 6.12
N ILE A 90 -3.14 8.45 6.00
CA ILE A 90 -3.88 7.34 6.60
C ILE A 90 -3.88 7.50 8.12
N THR A 91 -2.73 7.83 8.73
CA THR A 91 -2.62 8.02 10.18
C THR A 91 -3.55 9.14 10.69
N GLU A 92 -3.68 10.21 9.91
CA GLU A 92 -4.51 11.38 10.22
C GLU A 92 -6.00 11.19 9.85
N LEU A 93 -6.35 10.12 9.12
CA LEU A 93 -7.72 9.89 8.70
C LEU A 93 -8.62 9.57 9.90
N GLU A 94 -9.68 10.37 10.06
CA GLU A 94 -10.67 10.17 11.12
C GLU A 94 -11.65 9.06 10.75
N VAL A 95 -11.80 8.07 11.63
CA VAL A 95 -12.85 7.05 11.49
C VAL A 95 -14.20 7.68 11.87
N PRO A 96 -15.26 7.53 11.04
CA PRO A 96 -16.54 8.17 11.29
C PRO A 96 -17.14 7.79 12.65
N ILE A 97 -17.46 8.79 13.47
CA ILE A 97 -17.99 8.61 14.83
C ILE A 97 -19.37 7.95 14.83
N VAL A 98 -20.12 8.08 13.73
CA VAL A 98 -21.45 7.48 13.55
C VAL A 98 -21.42 5.96 13.50
N LEU A 99 -20.27 5.35 13.20
CA LEU A 99 -20.12 3.90 13.20
C LEU A 99 -20.12 3.35 14.63
N SER A 100 -20.54 2.10 14.80
CA SER A 100 -20.50 1.39 16.08
C SER A 100 -19.08 1.31 16.64
N SER A 101 -18.96 1.13 17.96
CA SER A 101 -17.65 1.05 18.64
C SER A 101 -16.74 -0.03 18.04
N ASP A 102 -17.34 -1.16 17.68
CA ASP A 102 -16.60 -2.35 17.24
C ASP A 102 -16.09 -2.17 15.81
N ILE A 103 -16.93 -1.64 14.92
CA ILE A 103 -16.52 -1.26 13.56
C ILE A 103 -15.42 -0.20 13.62
N ARG A 104 -15.57 0.80 14.49
CA ARG A 104 -14.55 1.84 14.64
C ARG A 104 -13.23 1.27 15.12
N ALA A 105 -13.24 0.39 16.10
CA ALA A 105 -12.03 -0.26 16.59
C ALA A 105 -11.34 -1.08 15.50
N SER A 106 -12.12 -1.82 14.69
CA SER A 106 -11.62 -2.57 13.53
C SER A 106 -10.98 -1.63 12.50
N LEU A 107 -11.68 -0.55 12.10
CA LEU A 107 -11.17 0.43 11.14
C LEU A 107 -9.91 1.16 11.64
N GLU A 108 -9.80 1.44 12.95
CA GLU A 108 -8.57 2.01 13.52
C GLU A 108 -7.38 1.04 13.46
N ASN A 109 -7.62 -0.26 13.61
CA ASN A 109 -6.57 -1.27 13.41
C ASN A 109 -6.16 -1.36 11.95
N ILE A 110 -7.13 -1.47 11.02
CA ILE A 110 -6.87 -1.47 9.58
C ILE A 110 -6.07 -0.23 9.18
N LYS A 111 -6.44 0.95 9.69
CA LYS A 111 -5.72 2.21 9.45
C LYS A 111 -4.27 2.15 9.93
N ARG A 112 -4.02 1.60 11.13
CA ARG A 112 -2.68 1.42 11.67
C ARG A 112 -1.85 0.50 10.78
N ASP A 113 -2.40 -0.64 10.39
CA ASP A 113 -1.68 -1.65 9.62
C ASP A 113 -1.38 -1.16 8.21
N LEU A 114 -2.33 -0.46 7.58
CA LEU A 114 -2.11 0.23 6.31
C LEU A 114 -1.03 1.30 6.42
N SER A 115 -1.05 2.13 7.46
CA SER A 115 -0.04 3.16 7.68
C SER A 115 1.37 2.57 7.79
N VAL A 116 1.52 1.48 8.56
CA VAL A 116 2.77 0.74 8.71
C VAL A 116 3.21 0.10 7.38
N GLY A 117 2.29 -0.58 6.69
CA GLY A 117 2.57 -1.21 5.39
C GLY A 117 3.01 -0.20 4.34
N PHE A 118 2.35 0.95 4.25
CA PHE A 118 2.73 2.02 3.31
C PHE A 118 4.10 2.59 3.64
N LYS A 119 4.41 2.85 4.92
CA LYS A 119 5.73 3.33 5.30
C LYS A 119 6.84 2.34 4.90
N ALA A 120 6.64 1.06 5.18
CA ALA A 120 7.61 0.03 4.84
C ALA A 120 7.73 -0.17 3.30
N LEU A 121 6.65 0.01 2.54
CA LEU A 121 6.72 0.08 1.07
C LEU A 121 7.51 1.30 0.60
N GLY A 122 7.37 2.44 1.25
CA GLY A 122 8.19 3.63 1.00
C GLY A 122 9.67 3.34 1.20
N GLU A 123 10.05 2.83 2.37
CA GLU A 123 11.43 2.41 2.68
C GLU A 123 11.96 1.38 1.66
N SER A 124 11.12 0.43 1.26
CA SER A 124 11.44 -0.55 0.22
C SER A 124 11.74 0.12 -1.13
N MET A 125 10.94 1.11 -1.56
CA MET A 125 11.20 1.86 -2.79
C MET A 125 12.49 2.67 -2.73
N ASP A 126 12.85 3.22 -1.58
CA ASP A 126 14.15 3.90 -1.38
C ASP A 126 15.31 2.93 -1.66
N TYR A 127 15.31 1.73 -1.05
CA TYR A 127 16.32 0.70 -1.33
C TYR A 127 16.39 0.32 -2.82
N PHE A 128 15.23 0.23 -3.49
CA PHE A 128 15.19 -0.05 -4.92
C PHE A 128 15.79 1.12 -5.74
N SER A 129 15.51 2.37 -5.37
CA SER A 129 16.09 3.55 -6.00
C SER A 129 17.63 3.54 -5.87
N GLN A 130 18.13 3.26 -4.66
CA GLN A 130 19.57 3.21 -4.38
C GLN A 130 20.24 2.04 -5.10
N HIS A 131 19.59 0.88 -5.21
CA HIS A 131 20.07 -0.23 -6.04
C HIS A 131 20.27 0.19 -7.50
N ASN A 132 19.32 0.94 -8.07
CA ASN A 132 19.39 1.35 -9.47
C ASN A 132 20.61 2.24 -9.77
N VAL A 133 21.05 3.03 -8.79
CA VAL A 133 22.26 3.86 -8.84
C VAL A 133 23.51 3.02 -8.55
N ASN A 134 23.54 2.31 -7.42
CA ASN A 134 24.75 1.71 -6.85
C ASN A 134 25.04 0.29 -7.35
N ARG A 135 24.09 -0.38 -7.99
CA ARG A 135 24.19 -1.78 -8.45
C ARG A 135 24.49 -2.79 -7.32
N SER A 136 24.19 -2.45 -6.07
CA SER A 136 24.40 -3.35 -4.93
C SER A 136 23.31 -4.42 -4.89
N SER A 137 23.70 -5.69 -4.96
CA SER A 137 22.77 -6.81 -4.75
C SER A 137 22.17 -6.80 -3.35
N GLU A 138 22.93 -6.38 -2.33
CA GLU A 138 22.45 -6.29 -0.95
C GLU A 138 21.26 -5.34 -0.82
N LEU A 139 21.30 -4.18 -1.51
CA LEU A 139 20.17 -3.24 -1.54
C LEU A 139 18.94 -3.83 -2.22
N TYR A 140 19.13 -4.69 -3.23
CA TYR A 140 18.02 -5.39 -3.88
C TYR A 140 17.44 -6.49 -2.99
N ASP A 141 18.28 -7.17 -2.22
CA ASP A 141 17.82 -8.19 -1.27
C ASP A 141 17.01 -7.57 -0.13
N ILE A 142 17.48 -6.44 0.45
CA ILE A 142 16.73 -5.68 1.46
C ILE A 142 15.40 -5.18 0.90
N TYR A 143 15.41 -4.67 -0.34
CA TYR A 143 14.21 -4.28 -1.05
C TYR A 143 13.17 -5.42 -1.05
N ILE A 144 13.56 -6.60 -1.53
CA ILE A 144 12.69 -7.78 -1.61
C ILE A 144 12.24 -8.24 -0.21
N GLU A 145 13.14 -8.27 0.77
CA GLU A 145 12.82 -8.66 2.14
C GLU A 145 11.75 -7.75 2.75
N ASN A 146 11.85 -6.44 2.55
CA ASN A 146 10.86 -5.49 3.05
C ASN A 146 9.49 -5.68 2.39
N VAL A 147 9.43 -5.90 1.07
CA VAL A 147 8.15 -6.20 0.40
C VAL A 147 7.54 -7.49 0.96
N ILE A 148 8.37 -8.52 1.20
CA ILE A 148 7.91 -9.80 1.75
C ILE A 148 7.42 -9.66 3.20
N LYS A 149 8.16 -8.95 4.06
CA LYS A 149 7.77 -8.69 5.46
C LYS A 149 6.41 -8.00 5.54
N VAL A 150 6.23 -6.99 4.70
CA VAL A 150 4.97 -6.26 4.59
C VAL A 150 3.83 -7.18 4.14
N SER A 151 4.11 -8.14 3.25
CA SER A 151 3.13 -9.18 2.87
C SER A 151 2.79 -10.13 4.03
N PHE A 152 3.76 -10.51 4.87
CA PHE A 152 3.53 -11.40 6.01
C PHE A 152 2.83 -10.73 7.20
N MET A 153 3.13 -9.46 7.48
CA MET A 153 2.50 -8.69 8.58
C MET A 153 0.97 -8.62 8.49
N LEU A 154 0.42 -8.90 7.31
CA LEU A 154 -1.02 -8.85 7.05
C LEU A 154 -1.66 -10.22 6.85
N MET A 155 -0.85 -11.28 6.81
CA MET A 155 -1.34 -12.67 6.73
C MET A 155 -1.40 -13.33 8.11
N GLU A 156 -0.84 -12.71 9.15
CA GLU A 156 -0.96 -13.17 10.54
C GLU A 156 -2.23 -12.58 11.19
N GLU A 157 -3.38 -13.19 10.87
CA GLU A 157 -4.58 -13.23 11.74
C GLU A 157 -5.06 -14.67 11.90
#